data_AF-A0A7C8YBR7-F1
#
_entry.id   AF-A0A7C8YBR7-F1
#
_cell.length_a   1.000
_cell.length_b   1.000
_cell.length_c   1.000
_cell.angle_alpha   90.00
_cell.angle_beta   90.00
_cell.angle_gamma   90.00
#
_symmetry.space_group_name_H-M   'P 1'
#
loop_
_entity.id
_entity.type
_entity.pdbx_description
1 polymer ?
#
loop_
_entity_poly.entity_id
_entity_poly.type
_entity_poly.pdbx_seq_one_letter_code
_entity_poly.pdbx_strand_id
1 'polypeptide(L)'
;MWKRNILPKIKHFAWKACNGFMATNETLWRRHMRESASCTICNHPNETILHATLECNLVRSVWESGDLDQLIQAAPKTSFIDFVSWVENSGGKQVADEVLTLAWACGAFRNKVVVGKENPNREIFIESLRRLASDYHIYASKVFALPSLTAPRSFAHWVPPPSGWVKLNCDAVILDGVGTWIGWVARDDQGHIIEAAVQRCNAMKPPDIAEAEAARWAL
;
A
#
# COMPACT_ATOMS: atom_id res chain seq x y z
N MET A 1 9.40 7.29 4.71
CA MET A 1 8.52 6.10 4.70
C MET A 1 9.27 4.77 4.85
N TRP A 2 10.16 4.37 3.92
CA TRP A 2 10.72 3.01 3.86
C TRP A 2 11.62 2.58 5.04
N LYS A 3 12.25 3.54 5.72
CA LYS A 3 13.11 3.33 6.91
C LYS A 3 12.33 3.18 8.24
N ARG A 4 10.98 3.16 8.22
CA ARG A 4 10.16 2.94 9.43
C ARG A 4 10.21 1.47 9.87
N ASN A 5 10.07 1.20 11.16
CA ASN A 5 10.08 -0.17 11.70
C ASN A 5 8.65 -0.71 11.89
N ILE A 6 7.89 -0.71 10.79
CA ILE A 6 6.51 -1.18 10.69
C ILE A 6 6.38 -2.22 9.58
N LEU A 7 5.24 -2.91 9.49
CA LEU A 7 5.03 -3.98 8.51
C LEU A 7 5.17 -3.44 7.08
N PRO A 8 5.78 -4.20 6.16
CA PRO A 8 5.90 -3.80 4.75
C PRO A 8 4.57 -3.35 4.13
N LYS A 9 3.47 -4.07 4.41
CA LYS A 9 2.12 -3.68 3.93
C LYS A 9 1.65 -2.32 4.42
N ILE A 10 2.02 -1.93 5.65
CA ILE A 10 1.69 -0.61 6.21
C ILE A 10 2.55 0.47 5.53
N LYS A 11 3.83 0.18 5.23
CA LYS A 11 4.69 1.11 4.45
C LYS A 11 4.11 1.37 3.05
N HIS A 12 3.66 0.31 2.37
CA HIS A 12 3.01 0.43 1.06
C HIS A 12 1.70 1.21 1.15
N PHE A 13 0.85 0.92 2.13
CA PHE A 13 -0.36 1.68 2.39
C PHE A 13 -0.05 3.17 2.59
N ALA A 14 0.87 3.49 3.51
CA ALA A 14 1.22 4.86 3.85
C ALA A 14 1.80 5.60 2.64
N TRP A 15 2.68 4.97 1.86
CA TRP A 15 3.18 5.54 0.61
C TRP A 15 2.04 5.82 -0.38
N LYS A 16 1.12 4.88 -0.62
CA LYS A 16 -0.03 5.10 -1.52
C LYS A 16 -0.95 6.21 -1.00
N ALA A 17 -1.22 6.25 0.30
CA ALA A 17 -2.07 7.24 0.96
C ALA A 17 -1.48 8.65 0.85
N CYS A 18 -0.19 8.82 1.17
CA CYS A 18 0.49 10.11 1.03
C CYS A 18 0.56 10.62 -0.42
N ASN A 19 0.59 9.71 -1.41
CA ASN A 19 0.64 10.08 -2.83
C ASN A 19 -0.76 10.13 -3.50
N GLY A 20 -1.86 10.00 -2.74
CA GLY A 20 -3.21 10.06 -3.29
C GLY A 20 -3.56 8.91 -4.25
N PHE A 21 -2.94 7.75 -4.07
CA PHE A 21 -3.16 6.53 -4.87
C PHE A 21 -4.14 5.54 -4.23
N MET A 22 -4.76 5.91 -3.12
CA MET A 22 -5.76 5.08 -2.47
C MET A 22 -7.08 5.10 -3.24
N ALA A 23 -7.71 3.94 -3.40
CA ALA A 23 -8.98 3.79 -4.11
C ALA A 23 -10.17 4.25 -3.24
N THR A 24 -10.19 5.52 -2.85
CA THR A 24 -11.34 6.15 -2.18
C THR A 24 -12.37 6.61 -3.21
N ASN A 25 -13.64 6.80 -2.83
CA ASN A 25 -14.64 7.23 -3.81
C ASN A 25 -14.29 8.58 -4.45
N GLU A 26 -13.70 9.53 -3.72
CA GLU A 26 -13.19 10.77 -4.31
C GLU A 26 -12.15 10.51 -5.41
N THR A 27 -11.17 9.64 -5.13
CA THR A 27 -10.11 9.33 -6.10
C THR A 27 -10.65 8.59 -7.31
N LEU A 28 -11.59 7.67 -7.12
CA LEU A 28 -12.23 6.92 -8.20
C LEU A 28 -13.13 7.83 -9.05
N TRP A 29 -13.88 8.72 -8.43
CA TRP A 29 -14.72 9.71 -9.11
C TRP A 29 -13.88 10.67 -9.96
N ARG A 30 -12.80 11.22 -9.40
CA ARG A 30 -11.85 12.08 -10.14
C ARG A 30 -11.21 11.39 -11.35
N ARG A 31 -11.11 10.06 -11.31
CA ARG A 31 -10.60 9.23 -12.41
C ARG A 31 -11.71 8.69 -13.32
N HIS A 32 -12.94 9.20 -13.19
CA HIS A 32 -14.12 8.79 -13.96
C HIS A 32 -14.45 7.29 -13.83
N MET A 33 -14.09 6.66 -12.72
CA MET A 33 -14.40 5.25 -12.40
C MET A 33 -15.63 5.09 -11.50
N ARG A 34 -16.15 6.19 -10.95
CA ARG A 34 -17.40 6.24 -10.16
C ARG A 34 -18.19 7.49 -10.51
N GLU A 35 -19.50 7.41 -10.36
CA GLU A 35 -20.42 8.53 -10.61
C GLU A 35 -20.41 9.57 -9.49
N SER A 36 -20.04 9.18 -8.26
CA SER A 36 -20.02 10.06 -7.09
C SER A 36 -18.79 9.83 -6.22
N ALA A 37 -18.28 10.93 -5.63
CA ALA A 37 -17.24 10.94 -4.63
C ALA A 37 -17.73 10.57 -3.22
N SER A 38 -19.05 10.44 -3.03
CA SER A 38 -19.65 10.32 -1.71
C SER A 38 -19.38 8.97 -1.04
N CYS A 39 -19.23 9.00 0.28
CA CYS A 39 -19.03 7.81 1.10
C CYS A 39 -20.30 6.94 1.10
N THR A 40 -20.19 5.68 0.72
CA THR A 40 -21.33 4.74 0.67
C THR A 40 -21.81 4.28 2.05
N ILE A 41 -21.09 4.64 3.13
CA ILE A 41 -21.44 4.25 4.50
C ILE A 41 -22.20 5.36 5.22
N CYS A 42 -21.71 6.60 5.18
CA CYS A 42 -22.30 7.72 5.92
C CYS A 42 -22.79 8.86 5.03
N ASN A 43 -22.78 8.71 3.70
CA ASN A 43 -23.22 9.71 2.72
C ASN A 43 -22.47 11.05 2.77
N HIS A 44 -21.28 11.09 3.39
CA HIS A 44 -20.41 12.27 3.32
C HIS A 44 -20.07 12.57 1.85
N PRO A 45 -20.17 13.84 1.38
CA PRO A 45 -20.10 14.16 -0.05
C PRO A 45 -18.75 13.81 -0.70
N ASN A 46 -17.67 13.88 0.08
CA ASN A 46 -16.31 13.57 -0.38
C ASN A 46 -15.69 12.50 0.53
N GLU A 47 -15.53 11.28 0.00
CA GLU A 47 -14.75 10.26 0.66
C GLU A 47 -13.27 10.39 0.28
N THR A 48 -12.57 11.21 1.04
CA THR A 48 -11.10 11.31 0.99
C THR A 48 -10.47 10.11 1.73
N ILE A 49 -9.14 9.98 1.66
CA ILE A 49 -8.42 8.97 2.46
C ILE A 49 -8.49 9.25 3.96
N LEU A 50 -8.48 10.52 4.36
CA LEU A 50 -8.69 10.95 5.75
C LEU A 50 -10.11 10.57 6.20
N HIS A 51 -11.11 10.80 5.36
CA HIS A 51 -12.47 10.37 5.66
C HIS A 51 -12.56 8.86 5.83
N ALA A 52 -12.06 8.11 4.84
CA ALA A 52 -12.16 6.66 4.81
C ALA A 52 -11.44 5.96 5.98
N THR A 53 -10.42 6.58 6.58
CA THR A 53 -9.59 5.95 7.62
C THR A 53 -9.69 6.61 8.99
N LEU A 54 -10.21 7.84 9.10
CA LEU A 54 -10.33 8.56 10.36
C LEU A 54 -11.76 9.08 10.63
N GLU A 55 -12.38 9.76 9.67
CA GLU A 55 -13.56 10.58 9.96
C GLU A 55 -14.90 9.87 9.70
N CYS A 56 -14.90 8.78 8.94
CA CYS A 56 -16.11 8.04 8.60
C CYS A 56 -16.76 7.42 9.84
N ASN A 57 -18.09 7.49 9.95
CA ASN A 57 -18.86 6.89 11.06
C ASN A 57 -18.55 5.41 11.28
N LEU A 58 -18.06 4.72 10.23
CA LEU A 58 -17.64 3.32 10.33
C LEU A 58 -16.49 3.13 11.33
N VAL A 59 -15.53 4.06 11.36
CA VAL A 59 -14.23 3.90 12.04
C VAL A 59 -13.91 5.03 13.01
N ARG A 60 -14.69 6.12 13.04
CA ARG A 60 -14.41 7.30 13.87
C ARG A 60 -14.23 6.98 15.37
N SER A 61 -15.07 6.08 15.90
CA SER A 61 -15.01 5.69 17.32
C SER A 61 -13.68 5.07 17.74
N VAL A 62 -12.90 4.53 16.79
CA VAL A 62 -11.57 3.95 17.03
C VAL A 62 -10.57 5.00 17.48
N TRP A 63 -10.80 6.26 17.07
CA TRP A 63 -9.95 7.41 17.33
C TRP A 63 -10.46 8.22 18.53
N GLU A 64 -11.78 8.32 18.70
CA GLU A 64 -12.42 9.09 19.78
C GLU A 64 -12.29 8.47 21.18
N SER A 65 -11.91 7.18 21.28
CA SER A 65 -11.90 6.45 22.54
C SER A 65 -10.50 6.17 23.11
N GLY A 66 -9.45 6.83 22.60
CA GLY A 66 -8.06 6.50 22.96
C GLY A 66 -7.17 7.71 23.23
N ASP A 67 -5.97 7.43 23.71
CA ASP A 67 -4.93 8.43 24.07
C ASP A 67 -4.49 9.32 22.89
N LEU A 68 -4.85 8.92 21.66
CA LEU A 68 -4.54 9.63 20.43
C LEU A 68 -5.61 10.66 20.03
N ASP A 69 -6.79 10.67 20.65
CA ASP A 69 -7.92 11.51 20.19
C ASP A 69 -7.53 12.98 20.05
N GLN A 70 -7.00 13.59 21.12
CA GLN A 70 -6.59 15.00 21.11
C GLN A 70 -5.57 15.32 20.01
N LEU A 71 -4.63 14.39 19.78
CA LEU A 71 -3.64 14.53 18.72
C LEU A 71 -4.31 14.47 17.33
N ILE A 72 -5.20 13.52 17.10
CA ILE A 72 -5.91 13.37 15.81
C ILE A 72 -6.85 14.54 15.54
N GLN A 73 -7.53 15.07 16.56
CA GLN A 73 -8.41 16.23 16.41
C GLN A 73 -7.61 17.49 16.05
N ALA A 74 -6.46 17.71 16.69
CA ALA A 74 -5.60 18.86 16.44
C ALA A 74 -4.84 18.79 15.11
N ALA A 75 -4.67 17.60 14.52
CA ALA A 75 -3.95 17.42 13.27
C ALA A 75 -4.69 18.08 12.08
N PRO A 76 -3.95 18.73 11.15
CA PRO A 76 -4.51 19.28 9.93
C PRO A 76 -5.04 18.16 9.04
N LYS A 77 -6.21 18.40 8.44
CA LYS A 77 -6.92 17.43 7.59
C LYS A 77 -6.95 17.85 6.12
N THR A 78 -5.92 18.59 5.69
CA THR A 78 -5.76 19.08 4.31
C THR A 78 -5.36 17.97 3.35
N SER A 79 -4.42 17.13 3.75
CA SER A 79 -3.96 15.97 2.98
C SER A 79 -3.45 14.89 3.94
N PHE A 80 -3.35 13.65 3.47
CA PHE A 80 -2.82 12.56 4.30
C PHE A 80 -1.35 12.75 4.63
N ILE A 81 -0.56 13.35 3.73
CA ILE A 81 0.86 13.62 3.98
C ILE A 81 1.06 14.72 5.03
N ASP A 82 0.26 15.79 4.99
CA ASP A 82 0.30 16.86 5.99
C ASP A 82 -0.12 16.33 7.36
N PHE A 83 -1.19 15.53 7.39
CA PHE A 83 -1.67 14.85 8.60
C PHE A 83 -0.58 13.99 9.24
N VAL A 84 0.04 13.08 8.47
CA VAL A 84 1.10 12.19 9.00
C VAL A 84 2.33 12.99 9.43
N SER A 85 2.71 14.02 8.67
CA SER A 85 3.88 14.85 9.00
C SER A 85 3.65 15.64 10.29
N TRP A 86 2.44 16.17 10.48
CA TRP A 86 2.07 16.86 11.72
C TRP A 86 2.07 15.91 12.91
N VAL A 87 1.45 14.73 12.79
CA VAL A 87 1.43 13.72 13.86
C VAL A 87 2.85 13.31 14.25
N GLU A 88 3.75 13.13 13.29
CA GLU A 88 5.15 12.81 13.57
C GLU A 88 5.90 13.95 14.26
N ASN A 89 5.64 15.20 13.87
CA ASN A 89 6.26 16.37 14.49
C ASN A 89 5.75 16.62 15.92
N SER A 90 4.47 16.34 16.18
CA SER A 90 3.83 16.60 17.47
C SER A 90 3.93 15.43 18.47
N GLY A 91 3.79 14.19 17.99
CA GLY A 91 3.79 12.98 18.82
C GLY A 91 5.06 12.13 18.67
N GLY A 92 5.93 12.45 17.71
CA GLY A 92 7.13 11.67 17.43
C GLY A 92 6.88 10.47 16.49
N LYS A 93 7.99 9.86 16.07
CA LYS A 93 7.98 8.80 15.04
C LYS A 93 7.21 7.56 15.46
N GLN A 94 7.29 7.15 16.73
CA GLN A 94 6.59 5.97 17.24
C GLN A 94 5.07 6.16 17.22
N VAL A 95 4.60 7.33 17.63
CA VAL A 95 3.18 7.69 17.56
C VAL A 95 2.70 7.75 16.12
N ALA A 96 3.49 8.33 15.20
CA ALA A 96 3.16 8.31 13.78
C ALA A 96 3.09 6.87 13.21
N ASP A 97 3.99 5.97 13.63
CA ASP A 97 3.97 4.56 13.23
C ASP A 97 2.71 3.84 13.76
N GLU A 98 2.27 4.15 14.98
CA GLU A 98 1.00 3.66 15.54
C GLU A 98 -0.20 4.19 14.76
N VAL A 99 -0.28 5.51 14.53
CA VAL A 99 -1.36 6.15 13.75
C VAL A 99 -1.44 5.57 12.34
N LEU A 100 -0.31 5.35 11.66
CA LEU A 100 -0.29 4.72 10.33
C LEU A 100 -0.81 3.28 10.37
N THR A 101 -0.48 2.54 11.43
CA THR A 101 -0.97 1.17 11.65
C THR A 101 -2.49 1.15 11.85
N LEU A 102 -3.02 2.09 12.63
CA LEU A 102 -4.45 2.24 12.87
C LEU A 102 -5.21 2.66 11.62
N ALA A 103 -4.70 3.63 10.89
CA ALA A 103 -5.30 4.07 9.63
C ALA A 103 -5.34 2.93 8.61
N TRP A 104 -4.28 2.12 8.53
CA TRP A 104 -4.28 0.91 7.70
C TRP A 104 -5.33 -0.10 8.15
N ALA A 105 -5.45 -0.37 9.45
CA ALA A 105 -6.45 -1.30 9.99
C ALA A 105 -7.88 -0.83 9.71
N CYS A 106 -8.15 0.47 9.88
CA CYS A 106 -9.44 1.09 9.54
C CYS A 106 -9.75 0.95 8.04
N GLY A 107 -8.76 1.21 7.18
CA GLY A 107 -8.91 1.01 5.73
C GLY A 107 -9.17 -0.45 5.35
N ALA A 108 -8.47 -1.40 6.00
CA ALA A 108 -8.68 -2.83 5.79
C ALA A 108 -10.08 -3.28 6.23
N PHE A 109 -10.54 -2.82 7.40
CA PHE A 109 -11.89 -3.07 7.89
C PHE A 109 -12.94 -2.52 6.92
N ARG A 110 -12.77 -1.27 6.48
CA ARG A 110 -13.67 -0.65 5.49
C ARG A 110 -13.73 -1.47 4.20
N ASN A 111 -12.60 -1.96 3.70
CA ASN A 111 -12.57 -2.79 2.49
C ASN A 111 -13.38 -4.09 2.67
N LYS A 112 -13.30 -4.75 3.82
CA LYS A 112 -14.15 -5.92 4.12
C LYS A 112 -15.64 -5.58 4.10
N VAL A 113 -16.04 -4.46 4.69
CA VAL A 113 -17.44 -4.04 4.74
C VAL A 113 -17.95 -3.63 3.36
N VAL A 114 -17.21 -2.78 2.64
CA VAL A 114 -17.68 -2.16 1.40
C VAL A 114 -17.53 -3.09 0.18
N VAL A 115 -16.37 -3.74 0.06
CA VAL A 115 -16.02 -4.60 -1.08
C VAL A 115 -16.36 -6.05 -0.78
N GLY A 116 -15.94 -6.56 0.38
CA GLY A 116 -16.22 -7.93 0.79
C GLY A 116 -17.68 -8.20 1.18
N LYS A 117 -18.47 -7.14 1.42
CA LYS A 117 -19.86 -7.23 1.94
C LYS A 117 -19.95 -8.02 3.25
N GLU A 118 -18.87 -8.01 4.04
CA GLU A 118 -18.79 -8.65 5.34
C GLU A 118 -19.30 -7.70 6.43
N ASN A 119 -19.71 -8.25 7.58
CA ASN A 119 -20.02 -7.47 8.79
C ASN A 119 -19.23 -7.99 10.01
N PRO A 120 -17.88 -7.88 10.01
CA PRO A 120 -17.10 -8.30 11.15
C PRO A 120 -17.32 -7.37 12.34
N ASN A 121 -17.20 -7.90 13.56
CA ASN A 121 -17.19 -7.06 14.75
C ASN A 121 -16.00 -6.07 14.65
N ARG A 122 -16.32 -4.77 14.62
CA ARG A 122 -15.34 -3.69 14.40
C ARG A 122 -14.22 -3.70 15.41
N GLU A 123 -14.55 -3.72 16.70
CA GLU A 123 -13.57 -3.63 17.77
C GLU A 123 -12.64 -4.84 17.76
N ILE A 124 -13.20 -6.05 17.63
CA ILE A 124 -12.41 -7.29 17.56
C ILE A 124 -11.49 -7.29 16.32
N PHE A 125 -12.01 -6.87 15.16
CA PHE A 125 -11.24 -6.88 13.93
C PHE A 125 -10.09 -5.87 13.94
N ILE A 126 -10.35 -4.65 14.39
CA ILE A 126 -9.32 -3.61 14.44
C ILE A 126 -8.28 -3.96 15.51
N GLU A 127 -8.70 -4.45 16.66
CA GLU A 127 -7.77 -4.87 17.72
C GLU A 127 -6.90 -6.06 17.29
N SER A 128 -7.46 -7.03 16.57
CA SER A 128 -6.66 -8.14 16.03
C SER A 128 -5.64 -7.69 14.98
N LEU A 129 -5.94 -6.66 14.18
CA LEU A 129 -4.97 -6.05 13.26
C LEU A 129 -3.90 -5.22 13.97
N ARG A 130 -4.27 -4.48 15.03
CA ARG A 130 -3.33 -3.78 15.91
C ARG A 130 -2.35 -4.75 16.54
N ARG A 131 -2.88 -5.83 17.13
CA ARG A 131 -2.08 -6.88 17.74
C ARG A 131 -1.17 -7.57 16.73
N LEU A 132 -1.67 -7.91 15.54
CA LEU A 132 -0.83 -8.44 14.46
C LEU A 132 0.35 -7.51 14.13
N ALA A 133 0.10 -6.19 14.15
CA ALA A 133 1.15 -5.22 13.87
C ALA A 133 2.20 -5.14 15.01
N SER A 134 1.74 -5.20 16.26
CA SER A 134 2.60 -5.25 17.45
C SER A 134 3.42 -6.54 17.51
N ASP A 135 2.78 -7.69 17.29
CA ASP A 135 3.40 -9.02 17.27
C ASP A 135 4.50 -9.09 16.19
N TYR A 136 4.27 -8.46 15.04
CA TYR A 136 5.32 -8.33 14.02
C TYR A 136 6.50 -7.49 14.50
N HIS A 137 6.30 -6.41 15.26
CA HIS A 137 7.41 -5.62 15.76
C HIS A 137 8.29 -6.45 16.72
N ILE A 138 7.66 -7.26 17.57
CA ILE A 138 8.34 -8.23 18.45
C ILE A 138 9.06 -9.30 17.62
N TYR A 139 8.40 -9.85 16.60
CA TYR A 139 9.01 -10.84 15.71
C TYR A 139 10.20 -10.23 14.95
N ALA A 140 10.03 -9.05 14.38
CA ALA A 140 11.04 -8.37 13.59
C ALA A 140 12.26 -7.99 14.44
N SER A 141 12.05 -7.55 15.68
CA SER A 141 13.16 -7.28 16.61
C SER A 141 13.88 -8.55 17.07
N LYS A 142 13.26 -9.73 17.01
CA LYS A 142 13.91 -10.99 17.35
C LYS A 142 14.58 -11.67 16.16
N VAL A 143 13.98 -11.58 14.97
CA VAL A 143 14.41 -12.29 13.77
C VAL A 143 15.31 -11.44 12.88
N PHE A 144 15.01 -10.15 12.75
CA PHE A 144 15.78 -9.23 11.91
C PHE A 144 16.79 -8.39 12.71
N ALA A 145 16.74 -8.40 14.05
CA ALA A 145 17.79 -7.80 14.89
C ALA A 145 18.87 -8.81 15.30
N LEU A 146 19.20 -9.75 14.41
CA LEU A 146 20.50 -10.42 14.51
C LEU A 146 21.57 -9.31 14.58
N PRO A 147 22.62 -9.46 15.43
CA PRO A 147 23.77 -8.58 15.34
C PRO A 147 24.20 -8.62 13.88
N SER A 148 24.57 -7.47 13.33
CA SER A 148 25.27 -7.35 12.07
C SER A 148 26.58 -8.17 12.16
N LEU A 149 26.51 -9.50 12.09
CA LEU A 149 27.42 -10.25 11.28
C LEU A 149 27.21 -9.61 9.92
N THR A 150 28.26 -9.01 9.39
CA THR A 150 28.35 -8.47 8.04
C THR A 150 27.99 -9.58 7.06
N ALA A 151 26.69 -9.86 6.93
CA ALA A 151 26.16 -10.60 5.82
C ALA A 151 26.59 -9.78 4.61
N PRO A 152 27.31 -10.38 3.64
CA PRO A 152 27.60 -9.67 2.41
C PRO A 152 26.26 -9.14 1.92
N ARG A 153 26.14 -7.80 1.80
CA ARG A 153 24.96 -7.16 1.21
C ARG A 153 24.68 -7.96 -0.05
N SER A 154 23.49 -8.55 -0.18
CA SER A 154 23.12 -9.16 -1.44
C SER A 154 23.27 -8.06 -2.49
N PHE A 155 24.29 -8.18 -3.35
CA PHE A 155 24.63 -7.17 -4.36
C PHE A 155 23.55 -7.03 -5.43
N ALA A 156 22.43 -7.76 -5.32
CA ALA A 156 21.25 -7.67 -6.16
C ALA A 156 20.47 -6.36 -5.91
N HIS A 157 21.09 -5.22 -6.20
CA HIS A 157 20.39 -4.02 -6.58
C HIS A 157 20.39 -3.96 -8.10
N TRP A 158 19.29 -3.52 -8.69
CA TRP A 158 19.24 -3.32 -10.14
C TRP A 158 20.23 -2.22 -10.53
N VAL A 159 21.05 -2.47 -11.54
CA VAL A 159 22.04 -1.52 -12.11
C VAL A 159 21.74 -1.39 -13.60
N PRO A 160 21.86 -0.18 -14.21
CA PRO A 160 21.80 -0.03 -15.66
C PRO A 160 22.78 -0.96 -16.39
N PRO A 161 22.50 -1.36 -17.64
CA PRO A 161 23.43 -2.17 -18.43
C PRO A 161 24.68 -1.37 -18.84
N PRO A 162 25.74 -2.02 -19.35
CA PRO A 162 26.91 -1.35 -19.91
C PRO A 162 26.55 -0.37 -21.04
N SER A 163 27.46 0.55 -21.36
CA SER A 163 27.17 1.56 -22.37
C SER A 163 26.87 0.96 -23.75
N GLY A 164 25.83 1.47 -24.41
CA GLY A 164 25.34 0.97 -25.70
C GLY A 164 24.47 -0.29 -25.62
N TRP A 165 24.14 -0.78 -24.42
CA TRP A 165 23.26 -1.93 -24.24
C TRP A 165 21.85 -1.51 -23.81
N VAL A 166 20.88 -2.34 -24.17
CA VAL A 166 19.50 -2.26 -23.66
C VAL A 166 19.27 -3.43 -22.71
N LYS A 167 18.72 -3.14 -21.53
CA LYS A 167 18.30 -4.16 -20.56
C LYS A 167 16.80 -4.36 -20.65
N LEU A 168 16.38 -5.60 -20.91
CA LEU A 168 15.00 -6.03 -20.91
C LEU A 168 14.67 -6.68 -19.57
N ASN A 169 13.65 -6.16 -18.89
CA ASN A 169 13.05 -6.79 -17.72
C ASN A 169 11.64 -7.24 -18.10
N CYS A 170 11.35 -8.52 -17.96
CA CYS A 170 10.05 -9.12 -18.24
C CYS A 170 9.48 -9.78 -16.99
N ASP A 171 8.16 -9.90 -16.94
CA ASP A 171 7.44 -10.57 -15.85
C ASP A 171 6.07 -11.06 -16.36
N ALA A 172 5.48 -12.02 -15.65
CA ALA A 172 4.12 -12.45 -15.90
C ALA A 172 3.24 -12.38 -14.64
N VAL A 173 1.97 -12.05 -14.83
CA VAL A 173 0.96 -12.10 -13.77
C VAL A 173 -0.18 -13.03 -14.16
N ILE A 174 -0.50 -13.94 -13.24
CA ILE A 174 -1.60 -14.88 -13.37
C ILE A 174 -2.62 -14.53 -12.30
N LEU A 175 -3.86 -14.26 -12.73
CA LEU A 175 -4.98 -14.00 -11.84
C LEU A 175 -6.02 -15.11 -12.03
N ASP A 176 -6.22 -15.90 -10.98
CA ASP A 176 -7.15 -17.03 -10.98
C ASP A 176 -8.55 -16.60 -11.41
N GLY A 177 -9.08 -17.28 -12.43
CA GLY A 177 -10.40 -17.00 -13.00
C GLY A 177 -10.49 -15.73 -13.86
N VAL A 178 -9.41 -14.95 -14.01
CA VAL A 178 -9.41 -13.71 -14.81
C VAL A 178 -8.53 -13.84 -16.06
N GLY A 179 -7.33 -14.42 -15.93
CA GLY A 179 -6.42 -14.66 -17.06
C GLY A 179 -4.94 -14.48 -16.72
N THR A 180 -4.12 -14.48 -17.77
CA THR A 180 -2.66 -14.26 -17.70
C THR A 180 -2.30 -13.01 -18.49
N TRP A 181 -1.41 -12.19 -17.93
CA TRP A 181 -0.78 -11.06 -18.63
C TRP A 181 0.72 -11.22 -18.58
N ILE A 182 1.38 -10.86 -19.66
CA ILE A 182 2.83 -10.77 -19.77
C ILE A 182 3.21 -9.32 -20.03
N GLY A 183 4.37 -8.91 -19.57
CA GLY A 183 4.86 -7.56 -19.81
C GLY A 183 6.37 -7.49 -19.81
N TRP A 184 6.90 -6.46 -20.45
CA TRP A 184 8.31 -6.15 -20.43
C TRP A 184 8.57 -4.65 -20.46
N VAL A 185 9.76 -4.27 -20.01
CA VAL A 185 10.30 -2.91 -20.07
C VAL A 185 11.75 -2.95 -20.56
N ALA A 186 12.05 -2.15 -21.58
CA ALA A 186 13.38 -1.90 -22.08
C ALA A 186 13.94 -0.62 -21.45
N ARG A 187 15.20 -0.69 -21.00
CA ARG A 187 15.93 0.45 -20.45
C ARG A 187 17.29 0.63 -21.11
N ASP A 188 17.68 1.88 -21.35
CA ASP A 188 19.00 2.23 -21.87
C ASP A 188 20.11 2.10 -20.79
N ASP A 189 21.34 2.42 -21.17
CA ASP A 189 22.53 2.40 -20.30
C ASP A 189 22.53 3.46 -19.18
N GLN A 190 21.61 4.42 -19.22
CA GLN A 190 21.35 5.39 -18.14
C GLN A 190 20.19 4.92 -17.25
N GLY A 191 19.52 3.83 -17.61
CA GLY A 191 18.36 3.27 -16.92
C GLY A 191 17.03 3.95 -17.22
N HIS A 192 17.00 4.86 -18.20
CA HIS A 192 15.75 5.43 -18.70
C HIS A 192 14.94 4.36 -19.42
N ILE A 193 13.62 4.41 -19.25
CA ILE A 193 12.71 3.55 -19.99
C ILE A 193 12.66 4.07 -21.42
N ILE A 194 13.00 3.20 -22.37
CA ILE A 194 12.91 3.52 -23.81
C ILE A 194 11.63 2.92 -24.41
N GLU A 195 11.19 1.77 -23.92
CA GLU A 195 9.98 1.10 -24.39
C GLU A 195 9.41 0.18 -23.30
N ALA A 196 8.09 -0.03 -23.32
CA ALA A 196 7.43 -0.98 -22.44
C ALA A 196 6.15 -1.49 -23.11
N ALA A 197 5.83 -2.76 -22.90
CA ALA A 197 4.62 -3.37 -23.44
C ALA A 197 3.97 -4.32 -22.43
N VAL A 198 2.65 -4.45 -22.53
CA VAL A 198 1.85 -5.43 -21.78
C VAL A 198 0.84 -6.08 -22.71
N GLN A 199 0.67 -7.39 -22.59
CA GLN A 199 -0.27 -8.16 -23.40
C GLN A 199 -1.04 -9.15 -22.54
N ARG A 200 -2.34 -9.29 -22.81
CA ARG A 200 -3.16 -10.37 -22.25
C ARG A 200 -2.96 -11.64 -23.07
N CYS A 201 -2.68 -12.76 -22.41
CA CYS A 201 -2.62 -14.06 -23.04
C CYS A 201 -4.01 -14.72 -23.07
N ASN A 202 -4.32 -15.39 -24.18
CA ASN A 202 -5.64 -16.02 -24.40
C ASN A 202 -5.87 -17.31 -23.61
N ALA A 203 -4.84 -17.82 -22.92
CA ALA A 203 -4.93 -19.05 -22.14
C ALA A 203 -4.32 -18.83 -20.74
N MET A 204 -4.89 -19.49 -19.74
CA MET A 204 -4.25 -19.64 -18.44
C MET A 204 -2.99 -20.49 -18.62
N LYS A 205 -1.84 -19.89 -18.32
CA LYS A 205 -0.55 -20.56 -18.43
C LYS A 205 0.04 -20.80 -17.04
N PRO A 206 0.78 -21.90 -16.84
CA PRO A 206 1.64 -22.07 -15.67
C PRO A 206 2.63 -20.89 -15.54
N PRO A 207 3.03 -20.49 -14.32
CA PRO A 207 3.93 -19.37 -14.08
C PRO A 207 5.21 -19.43 -14.90
N ASP A 208 5.90 -20.56 -14.91
CA ASP A 208 7.15 -20.79 -15.64
C ASP A 208 6.99 -20.58 -17.16
N ILE A 209 5.88 -21.03 -17.74
CA ILE A 209 5.58 -20.83 -19.16
C ILE A 209 5.25 -19.37 -19.46
N ALA A 210 4.53 -18.70 -18.57
CA ALA A 210 4.17 -17.30 -18.72
C ALA A 210 5.41 -16.39 -18.63
N GLU A 211 6.33 -16.66 -17.70
CA GLU A 211 7.62 -15.98 -17.60
C GLU A 211 8.49 -16.18 -18.85
N ALA A 212 8.59 -17.41 -19.34
CA ALA A 212 9.36 -17.72 -20.55
C ALA A 212 8.77 -17.01 -21.79
N GLU A 213 7.44 -16.90 -21.87
CA GLU A 213 6.78 -16.17 -22.95
C GLU A 213 7.00 -14.66 -22.85
N ALA A 214 6.96 -14.09 -21.64
CA ALA A 214 7.29 -12.69 -21.41
C ALA A 214 8.73 -12.37 -21.85
N ALA A 215 9.68 -13.25 -21.52
CA ALA A 215 11.07 -13.13 -21.95
C ALA A 215 11.22 -13.24 -23.47
N ARG A 216 10.53 -14.20 -24.11
CA ARG A 216 10.52 -14.34 -25.57
C ARG A 216 9.92 -13.13 -26.28
N TRP A 217 8.92 -12.49 -25.69
CA TRP A 217 8.28 -11.33 -26.29
C TRP A 217 9.11 -10.04 -26.12
N ALA A 218 9.96 -10.00 -25.10
CA ALA A 218 10.87 -8.88 -24.89
C ALA A 218 12.05 -8.86 -25.88
N LEU A 219 12.50 -10.04 -26.35
CA LEU A 219 13.62 -10.23 -27.29
C LEU A 219 13.21 -9.95 -28.74
#